data_AF-A0AA39NH83-F1
#
_entry.id   AF-A0AA39NH83-F1
#
_cell.length_a   1.000
_cell.length_b   1.000
_cell.length_c   1.000
_cell.angle_alpha   90.00
_cell.angle_beta   90.00
_cell.angle_gamma   90.00
#
_symmetry.space_group_name_H-M   'P 1'
#
loop_
_entity.id
_entity.type
_entity.pdbx_description
1 polymer ?
#
loop_
_entity_poly.entity_id
_entity_poly.type
_entity_poly.pdbx_seq_one_letter_code
_entity_poly.pdbx_strand_id
1 'polypeptide(L)'
;MAGSSSSPPVPPLGKYLASTDKKVRDKAIKNLSVFLSDSKDALPPPEMARLWKGIFYCFWMSDKPLIQQALATELAELVLTITSTPAALSFLSGFWETMVREWNGMDRFRLDKYYMLVRRFVNAAFRLLMRAGWDKTACDQYNTILTREGGPLCPSDIKVPTSLTYHLSDVYIEELDKAVASFDSSPSVPPAPLDTLLSPFLILAAQTSSGVTYKRIKTALLDPLLSALPSSTNSDGPPQAKRIRLESKDPESYPNLIANACMSPEDHGQMDGLMLRKKLLRRIFEVASESSTRGSNRRRMYEIWKDAGDGNYDDDSD
;
A
#
# COMPACT_ATOMS: atom_id res chain seq x y z
N MET A 1 -2.08 -26.65 36.23
CA MET A 1 -2.29 -27.41 34.98
C MET A 1 -2.90 -26.45 33.96
N ALA A 2 -2.08 -25.60 33.34
CA ALA A 2 -2.53 -24.75 32.24
C ALA A 2 -2.28 -25.54 30.95
N GLY A 3 -3.37 -25.92 30.26
CA GLY A 3 -3.28 -26.66 29.01
C GLY A 3 -2.56 -25.82 27.96
N SER A 4 -1.44 -26.33 27.46
CA SER A 4 -0.80 -25.84 26.24
C SER A 4 -1.79 -26.05 25.09
N SER A 5 -2.45 -24.99 24.65
CA SER A 5 -3.20 -25.01 23.40
C SER A 5 -2.22 -25.22 22.26
N SER A 6 -2.07 -26.46 21.79
CA SER A 6 -1.35 -26.76 20.57
C SER A 6 -2.11 -26.13 19.41
N SER A 7 -1.52 -25.10 18.80
CA SER A 7 -1.95 -24.60 17.50
C SER A 7 -2.09 -25.78 16.54
N PRO A 8 -3.14 -25.84 15.69
CA PRO A 8 -3.25 -26.90 14.71
C PRO A 8 -1.97 -26.91 13.85
N PRO A 9 -1.33 -28.07 13.65
CA PRO A 9 -0.09 -28.12 12.89
C PRO A 9 -0.36 -27.59 11.49
N VAL A 10 0.36 -26.54 11.09
CA VAL A 10 0.34 -26.05 9.71
C VAL A 10 0.62 -27.27 8.83
N PRO A 11 -0.30 -27.64 7.90
CA PRO A 11 -0.07 -28.78 7.04
C PRO A 11 1.29 -28.55 6.33
N PRO A 12 2.06 -29.60 5.98
CA PRO A 12 3.39 -29.43 5.41
C PRO A 12 3.30 -28.92 3.95
N LEU A 13 2.72 -27.74 3.75
CA LEU A 13 2.35 -27.14 2.47
C LEU A 13 3.58 -26.60 1.74
N GLY A 14 4.62 -26.18 2.47
CA GLY A 14 5.82 -25.58 1.87
C GLY A 14 6.45 -26.44 0.77
N LYS A 15 6.58 -27.76 1.01
CA LYS A 15 7.13 -28.70 0.00
C LYS A 15 6.20 -28.91 -1.20
N TYR A 16 4.88 -28.82 -1.00
CA TYR A 16 3.90 -29.01 -2.08
C TYR A 16 3.75 -27.73 -2.91
N LEU A 17 3.81 -26.56 -2.28
CA LEU A 17 3.81 -25.26 -2.94
C LEU A 17 5.06 -25.06 -3.81
N ALA A 18 6.21 -25.58 -3.39
CA ALA A 18 7.45 -25.53 -4.17
C ALA A 18 7.63 -26.72 -5.14
N SER A 19 6.62 -27.57 -5.34
CA SER A 19 6.70 -28.71 -6.27
C SER A 19 6.83 -28.24 -7.72
N THR A 20 7.56 -28.99 -8.55
CA THR A 20 7.65 -28.72 -10.00
C THR A 20 6.34 -29.05 -10.74
N ASP A 21 5.52 -29.95 -10.21
CA ASP A 21 4.23 -30.32 -10.79
C ASP A 21 3.15 -29.26 -10.47
N LYS A 22 2.58 -28.65 -11.52
CA LYS A 22 1.51 -27.66 -11.40
C LYS A 22 0.30 -28.19 -10.63
N LYS A 23 -0.14 -29.44 -10.88
CA LYS A 23 -1.32 -30.01 -10.22
C LYS A 23 -1.12 -30.14 -8.71
N VAL A 24 0.10 -30.47 -8.29
CA VAL A 24 0.49 -30.54 -6.87
C VAL A 24 0.41 -29.15 -6.23
N ARG A 25 0.95 -28.12 -6.91
CA ARG A 25 0.89 -26.73 -6.44
C ARG A 25 -0.55 -26.21 -6.36
N ASP A 26 -1.36 -26.41 -7.40
CA ASP A 26 -2.76 -25.99 -7.44
C ASP A 26 -3.56 -26.61 -6.28
N LYS A 27 -3.35 -27.90 -6.00
CA LYS A 27 -3.98 -28.57 -4.85
C LYS A 27 -3.50 -27.99 -3.51
N ALA A 28 -2.22 -27.65 -3.41
CA ALA A 28 -1.66 -27.03 -2.21
C ALA A 28 -2.24 -25.64 -1.94
N ILE A 29 -2.45 -24.82 -2.98
CA ILE A 29 -3.11 -23.51 -2.86
C ILE A 29 -4.56 -23.65 -2.41
N LYS A 30 -5.32 -24.58 -2.98
CA LYS A 30 -6.70 -24.87 -2.53
C LYS A 30 -6.75 -25.29 -1.07
N ASN A 31 -5.86 -26.19 -0.64
CA ASN A 31 -5.77 -26.61 0.75
C ASN A 31 -5.35 -25.45 1.67
N LEU A 32 -4.47 -24.56 1.19
CA LEU A 32 -4.07 -23.38 1.93
C LEU A 32 -5.25 -22.42 2.14
N SER A 33 -6.05 -22.19 1.10
CA SER A 33 -7.26 -21.36 1.19
C SER A 33 -8.22 -21.87 2.27
N VAL A 34 -8.51 -23.17 2.28
CA VAL A 34 -9.35 -23.81 3.33
C VAL A 34 -8.72 -23.69 4.71
N PHE A 35 -7.42 -23.95 4.84
CA PHE A 35 -6.73 -23.84 6.12
C PHE A 35 -6.79 -22.41 6.67
N LEU A 36 -6.61 -21.40 5.80
CA LEU A 36 -6.65 -19.99 6.17
C LEU A 36 -8.07 -19.48 6.47
N SER A 37 -9.11 -20.04 5.84
CA SER A 37 -10.51 -19.69 6.18
C SER A 37 -10.91 -20.18 7.55
N ASP A 38 -10.42 -21.36 7.95
CA ASP A 38 -10.78 -22.00 9.22
C ASP A 38 -9.94 -21.47 10.40
N SER A 39 -8.75 -20.93 10.11
CA SER A 39 -7.84 -20.40 11.11
C SER A 39 -8.31 -19.05 11.66
N LYS A 40 -8.49 -18.96 12.97
CA LYS A 40 -8.84 -17.70 13.66
C LYS A 40 -7.61 -16.89 14.10
N ASP A 41 -6.52 -17.60 14.40
CA ASP A 41 -5.29 -17.02 14.92
C ASP A 41 -4.22 -16.90 13.83
N ALA A 42 -3.33 -15.93 14.01
CA ALA A 42 -2.16 -15.78 13.16
C ALA A 42 -1.20 -16.96 13.36
N LEU A 43 -0.57 -17.41 12.26
CA LEU A 43 0.53 -18.37 12.37
C LEU A 43 1.71 -17.75 13.13
N PRO A 44 2.44 -18.54 13.94
CA PRO A 44 3.70 -18.10 14.52
C PRO A 44 4.67 -17.59 13.44
N PRO A 45 5.50 -16.57 13.73
CA PRO A 45 6.45 -16.01 12.75
C PRO A 45 7.31 -17.02 11.97
N PRO A 46 7.91 -18.06 12.59
CA PRO A 46 8.70 -19.03 11.83
C PRO A 46 7.87 -19.88 10.85
N GLU A 47 6.61 -20.15 11.18
CA GLU A 47 5.70 -20.90 10.31
C GLU A 47 5.20 -20.01 9.17
N MET A 48 4.88 -18.75 9.46
CA MET A 48 4.54 -17.75 8.46
C MET A 48 5.67 -17.57 7.43
N ALA A 49 6.93 -17.47 7.89
CA ALA A 49 8.09 -17.36 7.01
C ALA A 49 8.27 -18.60 6.11
N ARG A 50 8.07 -19.82 6.64
CA ARG A 50 8.13 -21.06 5.87
C ARG A 50 7.01 -21.15 4.84
N LEU A 51 5.79 -20.76 5.23
CA LEU A 51 4.63 -20.69 4.34
C LEU A 51 4.91 -19.75 3.17
N TRP A 52 5.34 -18.53 3.45
CA TRP A 52 5.62 -17.54 2.41
C TRP A 52 6.79 -17.90 1.52
N LYS A 53 7.82 -18.58 2.04
CA LYS A 53 8.86 -19.17 1.20
C LYS A 53 8.27 -20.17 0.20
N GLY A 54 7.35 -21.02 0.65
CA GLY A 54 6.61 -21.94 -0.22
C GLY A 54 5.79 -21.23 -1.29
N ILE A 55 5.01 -20.22 -0.91
CA ILE A 55 4.18 -19.41 -1.83
C ILE A 55 5.06 -18.68 -2.85
N PHE A 56 6.17 -18.09 -2.42
CA PHE A 56 7.10 -17.39 -3.28
C PHE A 56 7.61 -18.30 -4.40
N TYR A 57 8.07 -19.51 -4.05
CA TYR A 57 8.55 -20.47 -5.05
C TYR A 57 7.41 -21.12 -5.86
N CYS A 58 6.18 -21.19 -5.33
CA CYS A 58 5.01 -21.57 -6.11
C CYS A 58 4.80 -20.62 -7.30
N PHE A 59 4.84 -19.32 -7.03
CA PHE A 59 4.72 -18.28 -8.05
C PHE A 59 5.96 -18.20 -8.95
N TRP A 60 7.15 -18.45 -8.39
CA TRP A 60 8.41 -18.53 -9.15
C TRP A 60 8.33 -19.54 -10.30
N MET A 61 7.73 -20.71 -10.06
CA MET A 61 7.55 -21.81 -11.02
C MET A 61 6.39 -21.59 -12.02
N SER A 62 5.72 -20.43 -11.99
CA SER A 62 4.65 -20.08 -12.93
C SER A 62 5.21 -19.29 -14.12
N ASP A 63 5.25 -19.89 -15.31
CA ASP A 63 5.88 -19.30 -16.50
C ASP A 63 4.89 -18.83 -17.58
N LYS A 64 3.64 -19.32 -17.56
CA LYS A 64 2.63 -18.96 -18.57
C LYS A 64 1.90 -17.66 -18.16
N PRO A 65 1.84 -16.61 -18.99
CA PRO A 65 1.28 -15.30 -18.61
C PRO A 65 -0.13 -15.35 -18.01
N LEU A 66 -1.07 -16.05 -18.65
CA LEU A 66 -2.45 -16.18 -18.12
C LEU A 66 -2.50 -16.92 -16.78
N ILE A 67 -1.61 -17.90 -16.58
CA ILE A 67 -1.49 -18.64 -15.32
C ILE A 67 -0.87 -17.76 -14.23
N GLN A 68 0.10 -16.92 -14.57
CA GLN A 68 0.67 -15.94 -13.64
C GLN A 68 -0.38 -14.94 -13.18
N GLN A 69 -1.20 -14.42 -14.09
CA GLN A 69 -2.27 -13.48 -13.76
C GLN A 69 -3.32 -14.11 -12.83
N ALA A 70 -3.81 -15.31 -13.18
CA ALA A 70 -4.78 -16.03 -12.37
C ALA A 70 -4.22 -16.37 -10.99
N LEU A 71 -2.99 -16.89 -10.92
CA LEU A 71 -2.35 -17.27 -9.66
C LEU A 71 -2.05 -16.05 -8.78
N ALA A 72 -1.64 -14.90 -9.35
CA ALA A 72 -1.41 -13.70 -8.57
C ALA A 72 -2.70 -13.18 -7.93
N THR A 73 -3.82 -13.23 -8.65
CA THR A 73 -5.14 -12.92 -8.10
C THR A 73 -5.52 -13.93 -7.01
N GLU A 74 -5.43 -15.24 -7.28
CA GLU A 74 -5.75 -16.28 -6.30
C GLU A 74 -4.95 -16.15 -5.00
N LEU A 75 -3.64 -15.85 -5.10
CA LEU A 75 -2.77 -15.63 -3.95
C LEU A 75 -3.16 -14.39 -3.14
N ALA A 76 -3.49 -13.29 -3.81
CA ALA A 76 -3.89 -12.06 -3.13
C ALA A 76 -5.26 -12.20 -2.45
N GLU A 77 -6.21 -12.91 -3.06
CA GLU A 77 -7.54 -13.18 -2.48
C GLU A 77 -7.48 -14.03 -1.20
N LEU A 78 -6.40 -14.77 -0.95
CA LEU A 78 -6.19 -15.46 0.33
C LEU A 78 -6.25 -14.51 1.52
N VAL A 79 -5.80 -13.26 1.35
CA VAL A 79 -5.89 -12.20 2.38
C VAL A 79 -7.34 -11.98 2.79
N LEU A 80 -8.26 -12.01 1.82
CA LEU A 80 -9.69 -11.78 2.01
C LEU A 80 -10.44 -13.04 2.44
N THR A 81 -9.88 -14.23 2.18
CA THR A 81 -10.41 -15.51 2.71
C THR A 81 -10.21 -15.62 4.23
N ILE A 82 -9.14 -15.04 4.78
CA ILE A 82 -8.90 -15.02 6.23
C ILE A 82 -9.95 -14.11 6.89
N THR A 83 -10.75 -14.67 7.80
CA THR A 83 -11.86 -13.96 8.45
C THR A 83 -11.37 -12.99 9.53
N SER A 84 -10.32 -13.36 10.26
CA SER A 84 -9.71 -12.53 11.30
C SER A 84 -8.80 -11.46 10.70
N THR A 85 -9.14 -10.18 10.88
CA THR A 85 -8.33 -9.05 10.40
C THR A 85 -6.88 -9.08 10.92
N PRO A 86 -6.61 -9.33 12.23
CA PRO A 86 -5.23 -9.46 12.73
C PRO A 86 -4.45 -10.61 12.09
N ALA A 87 -5.10 -11.75 11.80
CA ALA A 87 -4.46 -12.87 11.12
C ALA A 87 -4.17 -12.55 9.65
N ALA A 88 -5.10 -11.87 8.96
CA ALA A 88 -4.91 -11.41 7.59
C ALA A 88 -3.77 -10.37 7.48
N LEU A 89 -3.68 -9.43 8.43
CA LEU A 89 -2.57 -8.48 8.52
C LEU A 89 -1.24 -9.20 8.79
N SER A 90 -1.24 -10.25 9.61
CA SER A 90 -0.05 -11.08 9.83
C SER A 90 0.38 -11.83 8.56
N PHE A 91 -0.57 -12.29 7.74
CA PHE A 91 -0.30 -12.88 6.44
C PHE A 91 0.31 -11.84 5.47
N LEU A 92 -0.26 -10.63 5.39
CA LEU A 92 0.32 -9.50 4.64
C LEU A 92 1.71 -9.10 5.12
N SER A 93 1.96 -9.19 6.43
CA SER A 93 3.28 -8.95 7.01
C SER A 93 4.31 -9.94 6.45
N GLY A 94 3.98 -11.23 6.41
CA GLY A 94 4.86 -12.25 5.83
C GLY A 94 5.07 -12.08 4.32
N PHE A 95 4.07 -11.56 3.59
CA PHE A 95 4.20 -11.19 2.18
C PHE A 95 5.30 -10.14 2.01
N TRP A 96 5.19 -9.01 2.72
CA TRP A 96 6.12 -7.90 2.59
C TRP A 96 7.55 -8.27 3.00
N GLU A 97 7.72 -8.98 4.12
CA GLU A 97 9.03 -9.49 4.54
C GLU A 97 9.67 -10.40 3.49
N THR A 98 8.86 -11.24 2.84
CA THR A 98 9.33 -12.14 1.79
C THR A 98 9.67 -11.38 0.51
N MET A 99 8.86 -10.40 0.10
CA MET A 99 9.18 -9.55 -1.04
C MET A 99 10.49 -8.81 -0.79
N VAL A 100 10.66 -8.15 0.35
CA VAL A 100 11.90 -7.43 0.69
C VAL A 100 13.12 -8.35 0.68
N ARG A 101 13.02 -9.55 1.28
CA ARG A 101 14.13 -10.50 1.36
C ARG A 101 14.55 -11.07 0.00
N GLU A 102 13.60 -11.45 -0.85
CA GLU A 102 13.89 -12.21 -2.07
C GLU A 102 14.05 -11.33 -3.31
N TRP A 103 13.65 -10.04 -3.26
CA TRP A 103 13.53 -9.18 -4.45
C TRP A 103 14.80 -9.09 -5.29
N ASN A 104 15.93 -8.86 -4.65
CA ASN A 104 17.22 -8.68 -5.32
C ASN A 104 17.75 -9.99 -5.91
N GLY A 105 17.23 -11.14 -5.47
CA GLY A 105 17.56 -12.46 -6.01
C GLY A 105 16.77 -12.80 -7.29
N MET A 106 15.79 -11.99 -7.67
CA MET A 106 15.00 -12.20 -8.89
C MET A 106 15.75 -11.71 -10.13
N ASP A 107 15.79 -12.54 -11.17
CA ASP A 107 16.30 -12.11 -12.46
C ASP A 107 15.27 -11.27 -13.23
N ARG A 108 15.75 -10.52 -14.24
CA ARG A 108 14.96 -9.57 -15.01
C ARG A 108 13.71 -10.19 -15.66
N PHE A 109 13.74 -11.46 -16.07
CA PHE A 109 12.60 -12.09 -16.74
C PHE A 109 11.45 -12.44 -15.78
N ARG A 110 11.73 -12.47 -14.48
CA ARG A 110 10.73 -12.75 -13.44
C ARG A 110 10.15 -11.50 -12.80
N LEU A 111 10.87 -10.38 -12.81
CA LEU A 111 10.44 -9.15 -12.12
C LEU A 111 9.02 -8.71 -12.50
N ASP A 112 8.67 -8.77 -13.80
CA ASP A 112 7.36 -8.29 -14.28
C ASP A 112 6.17 -8.99 -13.61
N LYS A 113 6.23 -10.31 -13.43
CA LYS A 113 5.15 -11.03 -12.74
C LYS A 113 5.08 -10.70 -11.25
N TYR A 114 6.21 -10.39 -10.61
CA TYR A 114 6.23 -9.99 -9.21
C TYR A 114 5.78 -8.54 -9.00
N TYR A 115 6.03 -7.64 -9.95
CA TYR A 115 5.40 -6.31 -9.97
C TYR A 115 3.86 -6.44 -10.01
N MET A 116 3.33 -7.33 -10.87
CA MET A 116 1.90 -7.64 -10.88
C MET A 116 1.42 -8.28 -9.56
N LEU A 117 2.20 -9.18 -8.97
CA LEU A 117 1.86 -9.78 -7.68
C LEU A 117 1.73 -8.71 -6.58
N VAL A 118 2.71 -7.81 -6.46
CA VAL A 118 2.66 -6.68 -5.53
C VAL A 118 1.40 -5.85 -5.75
N ARG A 119 1.05 -5.57 -7.00
CA ARG A 119 -0.16 -4.83 -7.35
C ARG A 119 -1.43 -5.50 -6.80
N ARG A 120 -1.57 -6.82 -6.98
CA ARG A 120 -2.71 -7.58 -6.46
C ARG A 120 -2.78 -7.57 -4.94
N PHE A 121 -1.64 -7.71 -4.26
CA PHE A 121 -1.56 -7.69 -2.81
C PHE A 121 -1.85 -6.31 -2.20
N VAL A 122 -1.41 -5.23 -2.86
CA VAL A 122 -1.75 -3.85 -2.45
C VAL A 122 -3.27 -3.62 -2.52
N ASN A 123 -3.92 -4.01 -3.63
CA ASN A 123 -5.37 -3.91 -3.75
C ASN A 123 -6.12 -4.78 -2.71
N ALA A 124 -5.68 -6.02 -2.49
CA ALA A 124 -6.25 -6.90 -1.48
C ALA A 124 -6.09 -6.34 -0.06
N ALA A 125 -4.97 -5.67 0.24
CA ALA A 125 -4.77 -5.00 1.52
C ALA A 125 -5.78 -3.85 1.72
N PHE A 126 -6.05 -3.03 0.70
CA PHE A 126 -7.08 -2.01 0.80
C PHE A 126 -8.48 -2.60 1.00
N ARG A 127 -8.84 -3.64 0.23
CA ARG A 127 -10.13 -4.33 0.40
C ARG A 127 -10.27 -4.97 1.79
N LEU A 128 -9.18 -5.44 2.39
CA LEU A 128 -9.15 -5.92 3.78
C LEU A 128 -9.45 -4.78 4.77
N LEU A 129 -8.80 -3.63 4.61
CA LEU A 129 -9.02 -2.46 5.47
C LEU A 129 -10.43 -1.90 5.31
N MET A 130 -10.96 -1.86 4.09
CA MET A 130 -12.36 -1.51 3.81
C MET A 130 -13.35 -2.46 4.50
N ARG A 131 -13.10 -3.78 4.42
CA ARG A 131 -13.90 -4.80 5.14
C ARG A 131 -13.86 -4.59 6.65
N ALA A 132 -12.74 -4.10 7.18
CA ALA A 132 -12.59 -3.71 8.58
C ALA A 132 -13.15 -2.31 8.89
N GLY A 133 -13.84 -1.67 7.95
CA GLY A 133 -14.43 -0.33 8.12
C GLY A 133 -13.39 0.77 8.28
N TRP A 134 -12.20 0.60 7.69
CA TRP A 134 -11.04 1.47 7.89
C TRP A 134 -10.63 1.63 9.35
N ASP A 135 -10.91 0.63 10.20
CA ASP A 135 -10.56 0.65 11.63
C ASP A 135 -9.13 1.18 11.84
N LYS A 136 -9.01 2.17 12.74
CA LYS A 136 -7.76 2.88 12.96
C LYS A 136 -6.64 1.93 13.40
N THR A 137 -6.95 0.96 14.25
CA THR A 137 -5.95 -0.02 14.73
C THR A 137 -5.46 -0.89 13.58
N ALA A 138 -6.36 -1.38 12.72
CA ALA A 138 -6.01 -2.16 11.54
C ALA A 138 -5.16 -1.35 10.54
N CYS A 139 -5.53 -0.09 10.29
CA CYS A 139 -4.77 0.81 9.41
C CYS A 139 -3.38 1.11 9.97
N ASP A 140 -3.26 1.43 11.25
CA ASP A 140 -1.99 1.69 11.93
C ASP A 140 -1.10 0.44 11.96
N GLN A 141 -1.67 -0.74 12.14
CA GLN A 141 -0.95 -2.00 12.06
C GLN A 141 -0.43 -2.26 10.65
N TYR A 142 -1.23 -2.00 9.61
CA TYR A 142 -0.76 -2.11 8.22
C TYR A 142 0.34 -1.10 7.89
N ASN A 143 0.21 0.14 8.33
CA ASN A 143 1.26 1.16 8.19
C ASN A 143 2.55 0.75 8.90
N THR A 144 2.44 0.13 10.08
CA THR A 144 3.57 -0.42 10.81
C THR A 144 4.24 -1.54 10.00
N ILE A 145 3.48 -2.44 9.38
CA ILE A 145 4.00 -3.48 8.48
C ILE A 145 4.82 -2.87 7.32
N LEU A 146 4.34 -1.75 6.76
CA LEU A 146 5.02 -1.10 5.64
C LEU A 146 6.33 -0.41 6.04
N THR A 147 6.43 0.12 7.26
CA THR A 147 7.49 1.05 7.69
C THR A 147 8.54 0.44 8.63
N ARG A 148 8.24 -0.66 9.32
CA ARG A 148 9.20 -1.35 10.20
C ARG A 148 10.30 -2.08 9.41
N GLU A 149 11.34 -2.57 10.09
CA GLU A 149 12.36 -3.42 9.47
C GLU A 149 11.71 -4.64 8.79
N GLY A 150 12.14 -4.92 7.54
CA GLY A 150 11.50 -5.91 6.67
C GLY A 150 10.27 -5.40 5.89
N GLY A 151 9.81 -4.18 6.14
CA GLY A 151 8.76 -3.50 5.37
C GLY A 151 9.32 -2.76 4.14
N PRO A 152 8.55 -2.65 3.04
CA PRO A 152 9.01 -2.06 1.77
C PRO A 152 9.26 -0.54 1.80
N LEU A 153 8.83 0.15 2.86
CA LEU A 153 8.92 1.60 3.01
C LEU A 153 9.76 2.01 4.23
N CYS A 154 10.54 1.08 4.81
CA CYS A 154 11.40 1.40 5.96
C CYS A 154 12.53 2.36 5.57
N PRO A 155 12.61 3.58 6.15
CA PRO A 155 13.61 4.58 5.74
C PRO A 155 15.05 4.22 6.14
N SER A 156 15.22 3.40 7.18
CA SER A 156 16.50 3.04 7.78
C SER A 156 17.02 1.66 7.38
N ASP A 157 16.18 0.81 6.79
CA ASP A 157 16.57 -0.56 6.41
C ASP A 157 17.23 -0.57 5.03
N ILE A 158 18.56 -0.70 5.01
CA ILE A 158 19.36 -0.75 3.78
C ILE A 158 19.08 -2.00 2.92
N LYS A 159 18.42 -3.02 3.47
CA LYS A 159 18.06 -4.24 2.74
C LYS A 159 16.85 -4.01 1.82
N VAL A 160 16.08 -2.94 2.06
CA VAL A 160 14.88 -2.63 1.28
C VAL A 160 15.28 -2.35 -0.18
N PRO A 161 14.82 -3.19 -1.13
CA PRO A 161 15.10 -2.99 -2.54
C PRO A 161 14.44 -1.71 -3.04
N THR A 162 15.25 -0.80 -3.55
CA THR A 162 14.76 0.50 -4.02
C THR A 162 13.71 0.39 -5.13
N SER A 163 13.83 -0.59 -6.03
CA SER A 163 12.84 -0.84 -7.10
C SER A 163 11.48 -1.31 -6.57
N LEU A 164 11.45 -2.02 -5.43
CA LEU A 164 10.20 -2.41 -4.77
C LEU A 164 9.48 -1.18 -4.21
N THR A 165 10.21 -0.30 -3.52
CA THR A 165 9.68 0.99 -3.02
C THR A 165 9.13 1.84 -4.18
N TYR A 166 9.82 1.86 -5.31
CA TYR A 166 9.41 2.67 -6.48
C TYR A 166 8.12 2.15 -7.07
N HIS A 167 8.06 0.84 -7.33
CA HIS A 167 6.86 0.20 -7.85
C HIS A 167 5.67 0.37 -6.92
N LEU A 168 5.88 0.19 -5.60
CA LEU A 168 4.83 0.42 -4.62
C LEU A 168 4.32 1.87 -4.70
N SER A 169 5.20 2.86 -4.82
CA SER A 169 4.83 4.26 -5.01
C SER A 169 4.05 4.50 -6.32
N ASP A 170 4.45 3.82 -7.40
CA ASP A 170 3.83 3.96 -8.73
C ASP A 170 2.39 3.41 -8.78
N VAL A 171 2.08 2.35 -8.00
CA VAL A 171 0.76 1.67 -8.05
C VAL A 171 -0.18 2.01 -6.90
N TYR A 172 0.31 2.56 -5.78
CA TYR A 172 -0.46 2.67 -4.53
C TYR A 172 -1.83 3.35 -4.69
N ILE A 173 -1.86 4.57 -5.25
CA ILE A 173 -3.09 5.34 -5.40
C ILE A 173 -4.03 4.73 -6.44
N GLU A 174 -3.47 4.14 -7.52
CA GLU A 174 -4.28 3.49 -8.55
C GLU A 174 -4.98 2.23 -8.00
N GLU A 175 -4.30 1.46 -7.16
CA GLU A 175 -4.91 0.28 -6.54
C GLU A 175 -5.87 0.64 -5.39
N LEU A 176 -5.68 1.78 -4.73
CA LEU A 176 -6.63 2.33 -3.76
C LEU A 176 -7.92 2.76 -4.47
N ASP A 177 -7.82 3.53 -5.55
CA ASP A 177 -8.99 3.95 -6.34
C ASP A 177 -9.79 2.76 -6.87
N LYS A 178 -9.10 1.73 -7.40
CA LYS A 178 -9.75 0.48 -7.83
C LYS A 178 -10.41 -0.28 -6.69
N ALA A 179 -9.81 -0.30 -5.49
CA ALA A 179 -10.41 -0.95 -4.34
C ALA A 179 -11.71 -0.24 -3.93
N VAL A 180 -11.68 1.09 -3.88
CA VAL A 180 -12.87 1.93 -3.62
C VAL A 180 -13.95 1.71 -4.67
N ALA A 181 -13.58 1.61 -5.96
CA ALA A 181 -14.52 1.33 -7.05
C ALA A 181 -15.16 -0.06 -6.97
N SER A 182 -14.42 -1.06 -6.46
CA SER A 182 -14.86 -2.46 -6.43
C SER A 182 -15.81 -2.81 -5.29
N PHE A 183 -15.92 -1.94 -4.29
CA PHE A 183 -16.80 -2.16 -3.16
C PHE A 183 -18.16 -1.57 -3.51
N ASP A 184 -19.19 -2.41 -3.55
CA ASP A 184 -20.57 -1.96 -3.78
C ASP A 184 -20.84 -0.77 -2.86
N SER A 185 -21.50 0.27 -3.39
CA SER A 185 -21.85 1.53 -2.72
C SER A 185 -22.84 1.35 -1.55
N SER A 186 -22.82 0.19 -0.88
CA SER A 186 -23.45 -0.04 0.39
C SER A 186 -22.99 1.04 1.36
N PRO A 187 -23.91 1.80 1.98
CA PRO A 187 -23.60 2.92 2.86
C PRO A 187 -22.86 2.53 4.16
N SER A 188 -22.38 1.29 4.28
CA SER A 188 -21.71 0.78 5.47
C SER A 188 -20.19 0.92 5.46
N VAL A 189 -19.54 1.23 4.33
CA VAL A 189 -18.08 1.42 4.29
C VAL A 189 -17.75 2.91 4.38
N PRO A 190 -17.00 3.35 5.40
CA PRO A 190 -16.59 4.74 5.51
C PRO A 190 -15.70 5.17 4.33
N PRO A 191 -15.56 6.48 4.08
CA PRO A 191 -14.63 7.01 3.09
C PRO A 191 -13.18 6.63 3.39
N ALA A 192 -12.33 6.63 2.36
CA ALA A 192 -10.91 6.29 2.51
C ALA A 192 -10.14 7.36 3.30
N PRO A 193 -9.45 7.02 4.41
CA PRO A 193 -8.74 7.99 5.26
C PRO A 193 -7.34 8.31 4.72
N LEU A 194 -7.23 9.37 3.90
CA LEU A 194 -6.01 9.67 3.15
C LEU A 194 -4.79 9.97 4.01
N ASP A 195 -4.91 10.69 5.14
CA ASP A 195 -3.75 10.95 6.00
C ASP A 195 -3.19 9.63 6.54
N THR A 196 -4.07 8.79 7.08
CA THR A 196 -3.69 7.49 7.63
C THR A 196 -3.04 6.62 6.56
N LEU A 197 -3.62 6.49 5.38
CA LEU A 197 -3.08 5.63 4.32
C LEU A 197 -1.78 6.17 3.71
N LEU A 198 -1.60 7.49 3.64
CA LEU A 198 -0.41 8.11 3.05
C LEU A 198 0.76 8.26 4.02
N SER A 199 0.50 8.16 5.33
CA SER A 199 1.50 8.30 6.40
C SER A 199 2.82 7.54 6.13
N PRO A 200 2.83 6.25 5.70
CA PRO A 200 4.07 5.54 5.38
C PRO A 200 4.94 6.23 4.33
N PHE A 201 4.33 6.82 3.30
CA PHE A 201 5.04 7.52 2.22
C PHE A 201 5.52 8.90 2.66
N LEU A 202 4.74 9.60 3.48
CA LEU A 202 5.15 10.90 4.04
C LEU A 202 6.34 10.74 4.98
N ILE A 203 6.32 9.72 5.86
CA ILE A 203 7.45 9.37 6.74
C ILE A 203 8.69 9.02 5.91
N LEU A 204 8.53 8.17 4.88
CA LEU A 204 9.66 7.81 4.02
C LEU A 204 10.21 9.02 3.24
N ALA A 205 9.35 9.89 2.71
CA ALA A 205 9.77 11.10 2.05
C ALA A 205 10.53 12.04 2.99
N ALA A 206 10.09 12.18 4.24
CA ALA A 206 10.76 12.98 5.26
C ALA A 206 12.15 12.43 5.63
N GLN A 207 12.26 11.10 5.77
CA GLN A 207 13.41 10.46 6.40
C GLN A 207 14.40 9.81 5.43
N THR A 208 14.06 9.61 4.16
CA THR A 208 14.95 8.94 3.20
C THR A 208 16.22 9.76 2.90
N SER A 209 17.38 9.11 2.87
CA SER A 209 18.64 9.71 2.42
C SER A 209 18.75 9.76 0.89
N SER A 210 17.93 9.00 0.16
CA SER A 210 17.98 8.90 -1.30
C SER A 210 17.13 9.98 -1.96
N GLY A 211 17.79 10.92 -2.64
CA GLY A 211 17.09 11.94 -3.43
C GLY A 211 16.26 11.35 -4.57
N VAL A 212 16.65 10.21 -5.11
CA VAL A 212 15.88 9.51 -6.16
C VAL A 212 14.62 8.90 -5.58
N THR A 213 14.69 8.32 -4.38
CA THR A 213 13.50 7.79 -3.67
C THR A 213 12.52 8.89 -3.33
N TYR A 214 13.00 10.01 -2.78
CA TYR A 214 12.17 11.19 -2.56
C TYR A 214 11.48 11.65 -3.86
N LYS A 215 12.26 11.81 -4.94
CA LYS A 215 11.74 12.24 -6.24
C LYS A 215 10.66 11.29 -6.74
N ARG A 216 10.87 9.98 -6.62
CA ARG A 216 9.89 8.97 -7.04
C ARG A 216 8.59 9.09 -6.26
N ILE A 217 8.62 9.18 -4.93
CA ILE A 217 7.42 9.36 -4.09
C ILE A 217 6.67 10.63 -4.52
N LYS A 218 7.41 11.73 -4.70
CA LYS A 218 6.82 12.99 -5.18
C LYS A 218 6.13 12.82 -6.53
N THR A 219 6.84 12.35 -7.55
CA THR A 219 6.32 12.34 -8.94
C THR A 219 5.31 11.23 -9.22
N ALA A 220 5.37 10.11 -8.49
CA ALA A 220 4.52 8.95 -8.74
C ALA A 220 3.25 8.94 -7.87
N LEU A 221 3.30 9.55 -6.69
CA LEU A 221 2.25 9.44 -5.68
C LEU A 221 1.70 10.82 -5.26
N LEU A 222 2.56 11.74 -4.79
CA LEU A 222 2.08 13.04 -4.27
C LEU A 222 1.59 13.98 -5.37
N ASP A 223 2.38 14.20 -6.43
CA ASP A 223 2.03 15.13 -7.51
C ASP A 223 0.77 14.68 -8.27
N PRO A 224 0.58 13.39 -8.65
CA PRO A 224 -0.64 12.96 -9.30
C PRO A 224 -1.87 13.06 -8.39
N LEU A 225 -1.76 12.69 -7.12
CA LEU A 225 -2.88 12.78 -6.17
C LEU A 225 -3.28 14.23 -5.93
N LEU A 226 -2.32 15.11 -5.67
CA LEU A 226 -2.58 16.53 -5.50
C LEU A 226 -3.17 17.11 -6.78
N SER A 227 -2.64 16.78 -7.96
CA SER A 227 -3.16 17.32 -9.23
C SER A 227 -4.61 16.90 -9.51
N ALA A 228 -5.03 15.73 -9.01
CA ALA A 228 -6.39 15.25 -9.19
C ALA A 228 -7.40 15.88 -8.23
N LEU A 229 -6.95 16.38 -7.07
CA LEU A 229 -7.82 17.12 -6.15
C LEU A 229 -8.02 18.57 -6.64
N PRO A 230 -9.26 19.11 -6.57
CA PRO A 230 -9.56 20.44 -7.07
C PRO A 230 -8.75 21.51 -6.33
N SER A 231 -8.41 22.60 -7.03
CA SER A 231 -7.72 23.77 -6.47
C SER A 231 -8.57 25.04 -6.64
N SER A 232 -8.50 25.94 -5.66
CA SER A 232 -9.22 27.22 -5.63
C SER A 232 -8.78 28.22 -6.72
N THR A 233 -7.67 27.98 -7.40
CA THR A 233 -7.05 28.87 -8.39
C THR A 233 -7.64 28.81 -9.81
N ASN A 234 -8.79 28.16 -10.01
CA ASN A 234 -9.45 28.05 -11.33
C ASN A 234 -10.26 29.30 -11.75
N SER A 235 -9.88 30.51 -11.31
CA SER A 235 -10.42 31.76 -11.85
C SER A 235 -9.33 32.57 -12.60
N ASP A 236 -9.44 32.62 -13.93
CA ASP A 236 -8.95 33.68 -14.84
C ASP A 236 -7.52 34.23 -14.66
N GLY A 237 -6.50 33.40 -14.92
CA GLY A 237 -5.11 33.87 -15.12
C GLY A 237 -4.57 33.48 -16.50
N PRO A 238 -3.78 34.34 -17.19
CA PRO A 238 -3.19 34.00 -18.49
C PRO A 238 -2.21 32.83 -18.34
N PRO A 239 -2.06 31.99 -19.38
CA PRO A 239 -1.34 30.72 -19.29
C PRO A 239 0.14 30.97 -18.97
N GLN A 240 0.57 30.57 -17.77
CA GLN A 240 1.99 30.56 -17.43
C GLN A 240 2.73 29.55 -18.31
N ALA A 241 3.90 30.00 -18.78
CA ALA A 241 4.69 29.37 -19.83
C ALA A 241 4.90 27.86 -19.63
N LYS A 242 4.76 27.13 -20.75
CA LYS A 242 4.98 25.69 -20.98
C LYS A 242 5.84 25.00 -19.91
N ARG A 243 5.21 24.51 -18.84
CA ARG A 243 5.75 23.41 -18.05
C ARG A 243 5.98 22.24 -19.00
N ILE A 244 7.17 21.63 -18.93
CA ILE A 244 7.43 20.35 -19.60
C ILE A 244 6.36 19.39 -19.09
N ARG A 245 5.42 19.08 -19.98
CA ARG A 245 4.25 18.25 -19.74
C ARG A 245 4.76 16.81 -19.63
N LEU A 246 5.24 16.43 -18.45
CA LEU A 246 5.33 15.03 -18.07
C LEU A 246 3.90 14.51 -18.21
N GLU A 247 3.68 13.54 -19.12
CA GLU A 247 2.39 12.96 -19.51
C GLU A 247 1.31 13.23 -18.47
N SER A 248 0.54 14.31 -18.70
CA SER A 248 -0.46 14.77 -17.76
C SER A 248 -1.53 13.70 -17.68
N LYS A 249 -1.50 12.86 -16.65
CA LYS A 249 -2.64 12.03 -16.27
C LYS A 249 -3.87 12.95 -16.21
N ASP A 250 -4.97 12.46 -16.76
CA ASP A 250 -6.21 13.19 -16.97
C ASP A 250 -6.68 13.97 -15.72
N PRO A 251 -7.41 15.09 -15.88
CA PRO A 251 -8.06 15.81 -14.78
C PRO A 251 -8.99 14.93 -13.92
N GLU A 252 -9.36 13.74 -14.39
CA GLU A 252 -10.15 12.73 -13.68
C GLU A 252 -9.30 11.53 -13.20
N SER A 253 -8.03 11.74 -12.88
CA SER A 253 -7.21 10.67 -12.31
C SER A 253 -7.75 10.33 -10.92
N TYR A 254 -8.22 9.09 -10.72
CA TYR A 254 -8.74 8.57 -9.42
C TYR A 254 -10.15 9.06 -9.01
N PRO A 255 -11.18 8.89 -9.86
CA PRO A 255 -12.51 9.46 -9.62
C PRO A 255 -13.22 8.86 -8.40
N ASN A 256 -12.98 7.58 -8.10
CA ASN A 256 -13.66 6.88 -7.00
C ASN A 256 -13.07 7.31 -5.66
N LEU A 257 -11.75 7.47 -5.60
CA LEU A 257 -11.06 7.93 -4.40
C LEU A 257 -11.44 9.37 -4.06
N ILE A 258 -11.46 10.27 -5.05
CA ILE A 258 -11.80 11.68 -4.84
C ILE A 258 -13.25 11.82 -4.37
N ALA A 259 -14.16 11.01 -4.90
CA ALA A 259 -15.57 11.04 -4.51
C ALA A 259 -15.82 10.50 -3.10
N ASN A 260 -14.97 9.60 -2.58
CA ASN A 260 -15.20 8.89 -1.33
C ASN A 260 -13.93 8.82 -0.45
N ALA A 261 -13.39 9.99 -0.08
CA ALA A 261 -12.26 10.13 0.83
C ALA A 261 -12.54 11.05 2.03
N CYS A 262 -11.81 10.81 3.11
CA CYS A 262 -11.70 11.66 4.30
C CYS A 262 -10.21 11.78 4.70
N MET A 263 -9.88 12.47 5.80
CA MET A 263 -8.50 12.53 6.28
C MET A 263 -8.20 11.39 7.24
N SER A 264 -9.09 11.14 8.20
CA SER A 264 -8.91 10.12 9.25
C SER A 264 -10.07 9.13 9.31
N PRO A 265 -9.86 7.90 9.86
CA PRO A 265 -10.95 6.95 10.10
C PRO A 265 -12.04 7.47 11.04
N GLU A 266 -11.72 8.46 11.86
CA GLU A 266 -12.63 9.05 12.85
C GLU A 266 -13.51 10.15 12.24
N ASP A 267 -13.17 10.62 11.02
CA ASP A 267 -13.95 11.65 10.33
C ASP A 267 -15.34 11.12 9.94
N HIS A 268 -16.37 11.91 10.23
CA HIS A 268 -17.75 11.56 9.89
C HIS A 268 -18.07 11.86 8.42
N GLY A 269 -17.87 10.87 7.56
CA GLY A 269 -18.32 10.92 6.16
C GLY A 269 -17.33 11.57 5.20
N GLN A 270 -17.71 11.60 3.92
CA GLN A 270 -16.83 12.05 2.84
C GLN A 270 -16.54 13.55 2.95
N MET A 271 -15.33 13.96 2.58
CA MET A 271 -14.89 15.34 2.66
C MET A 271 -14.83 15.97 1.27
N ASP A 272 -15.16 17.27 1.20
CA ASP A 272 -15.03 18.04 -0.04
C ASP A 272 -13.59 18.03 -0.57
N GLY A 273 -13.44 17.92 -1.89
CA GLY A 273 -12.14 17.79 -2.55
C GLY A 273 -11.18 18.96 -2.31
N LEU A 274 -11.68 20.20 -2.22
CA LEU A 274 -10.84 21.37 -1.93
C LEU A 274 -10.31 21.28 -0.49
N MET A 275 -11.16 20.81 0.42
CA MET A 275 -10.79 20.64 1.82
C MET A 275 -9.82 19.48 2.03
N LEU A 276 -10.03 18.35 1.34
CA LEU A 276 -9.09 17.23 1.30
C LEU A 276 -7.71 17.71 0.83
N ARG A 277 -7.65 18.48 -0.26
CA ARG A 277 -6.41 19.05 -0.77
C ARG A 277 -5.71 19.92 0.27
N LYS A 278 -6.43 20.88 0.86
CA LYS A 278 -5.89 21.81 1.86
C LYS A 278 -5.35 21.07 3.08
N LYS A 279 -6.11 20.10 3.62
CA LYS A 279 -5.68 19.30 4.78
C LYS A 279 -4.49 18.40 4.43
N LEU A 280 -4.45 17.81 3.25
CA LEU A 280 -3.32 16.98 2.82
C LEU A 280 -2.03 17.82 2.67
N LEU A 281 -2.12 19.02 2.09
CA LEU A 281 -0.98 19.94 2.01
C LEU A 281 -0.50 20.37 3.39
N ARG A 282 -1.42 20.66 4.31
CA ARG A 282 -1.10 20.94 5.71
C ARG A 282 -0.39 19.75 6.36
N ARG A 283 -0.86 18.53 6.13
CA ARG A 283 -0.20 17.32 6.65
C ARG A 283 1.22 17.16 6.12
N ILE A 284 1.46 17.41 4.83
CA ILE A 284 2.81 17.42 4.24
C ILE A 284 3.69 18.46 4.94
N PHE A 285 3.16 19.65 5.24
CA PHE A 285 3.87 20.70 5.97
C PHE A 285 4.20 20.27 7.42
N GLU A 286 3.24 19.70 8.14
CA GLU A 286 3.44 19.21 9.52
C GLU A 286 4.55 18.17 9.57
N VAL A 287 4.50 17.15 8.71
CA VAL A 287 5.57 16.13 8.64
C VAL A 287 6.91 16.76 8.30
N ALA A 288 6.96 17.76 7.41
CA ALA A 288 8.20 18.46 7.09
C ALA A 288 8.79 19.22 8.31
N SER A 289 7.92 19.72 9.19
CA SER A 289 8.30 20.47 10.40
C SER A 289 8.85 19.59 11.52
N GLU A 290 8.60 18.27 11.49
CA GLU A 290 9.08 17.34 12.50
C GLU A 290 10.62 17.33 12.63
N SER A 291 11.09 17.07 13.85
CA SER A 291 12.52 16.93 14.17
C SER A 291 13.16 15.72 13.49
N SER A 292 12.37 14.68 13.20
CA SER A 292 12.80 13.47 12.49
C SER A 292 13.11 13.72 11.00
N THR A 293 12.60 14.81 10.43
CA THR A 293 12.72 15.12 9.01
C THR A 293 14.12 15.60 8.64
N ARG A 294 14.70 15.01 7.59
CA ARG A 294 16.03 15.40 7.10
C ARG A 294 15.98 16.81 6.50
N GLY A 295 16.98 17.64 6.80
CA GLY A 295 17.02 19.03 6.33
C GLY A 295 16.96 19.22 4.81
N SER A 296 17.47 18.27 4.02
CA SER A 296 17.30 18.28 2.55
C SER A 296 15.86 18.03 2.11
N ASN A 297 15.14 17.15 2.81
CA ASN A 297 13.79 16.75 2.45
C ASN A 297 12.76 17.75 2.99
N ARG A 298 13.01 18.33 4.17
CA ARG A 298 12.21 19.43 4.74
C ARG A 298 12.02 20.56 3.72
N ARG A 299 13.11 21.03 3.11
CA ARG A 299 13.06 22.08 2.07
C ARG A 299 12.17 21.68 0.90
N ARG A 300 12.34 20.47 0.37
CA ARG A 300 11.54 19.95 -0.75
C ARG A 300 10.05 19.76 -0.40
N MET A 301 9.74 19.33 0.82
CA MET A 301 8.35 19.19 1.27
C MET A 301 7.67 20.54 1.49
N TYR A 302 8.39 21.54 2.01
CA TYR A 302 7.90 22.91 2.04
C TYR A 302 7.70 23.51 0.65
N GLU A 303 8.53 23.16 -0.33
CA GLU A 303 8.31 23.56 -1.73
C GLU A 303 6.97 23.02 -2.27
N ILE A 304 6.58 21.77 -1.96
CA ILE A 304 5.25 21.23 -2.34
C ILE A 304 4.11 22.09 -1.80
N TRP A 305 4.20 22.50 -0.53
CA TRP A 305 3.18 23.35 0.10
C TRP A 305 3.15 24.76 -0.52
N LYS A 306 4.31 25.37 -0.76
CA LYS A 306 4.41 26.70 -1.39
C LYS A 306 3.89 26.70 -2.83
N ASP A 307 4.26 25.70 -3.61
CA ASP A 307 3.85 25.57 -5.02
C ASP A 307 2.33 25.39 -5.17
N ALA A 308 1.65 24.92 -4.12
CA ALA A 308 0.20 24.75 -4.12
C ALA A 308 -0.57 26.08 -3.96
N GLY A 309 0.09 27.22 -3.71
CA GLY A 309 -0.55 28.53 -3.63
C GLY A 309 -1.34 28.79 -2.33
N ASP A 310 -1.44 27.82 -1.43
CA ASP A 310 -2.14 27.93 -0.14
C ASP A 310 -1.29 28.62 0.95
N GLY A 311 -0.16 29.23 0.57
CA GLY A 311 0.81 29.83 1.48
C GLY A 311 0.39 31.14 2.14
N ASN A 312 -0.88 31.55 2.01
CA ASN A 312 -1.36 32.87 2.42
C ASN A 312 -2.68 32.85 3.21
N TYR A 313 -3.04 31.71 3.80
CA TYR A 313 -4.13 31.69 4.79
C TYR A 313 -3.50 31.79 6.17
N ASP A 314 -3.49 33.02 6.68
CA ASP A 314 -3.26 33.31 8.08
C ASP A 314 -4.16 32.44 8.98
N ASP A 315 -3.57 32.15 10.12
CA ASP A 315 -4.17 31.81 11.41
C ASP A 315 -5.62 32.31 11.56
N ASP A 316 -6.59 31.44 11.30
CA ASP A 316 -7.90 31.54 11.94
C ASP A 316 -7.99 30.39 12.93
N SER A 317 -7.60 30.75 14.14
CA SER A 317 -7.98 30.09 15.38
C SER A 317 -9.50 29.95 15.46
N ASP A 318 -9.96 28.73 15.74
CA ASP A 318 -10.95 28.42 16.79
C ASP A 318 -10.92 26.91 17.09
#